data_AF-A0A421DWR2-F1
#
_entry.id   AF-A0A421DWR2-F1
#
_cell.length_a   1.000
_cell.length_b   1.000
_cell.length_c   1.000
_cell.angle_alpha   90.00
_cell.angle_beta   90.00
_cell.angle_gamma   90.00
#
_symmetry.space_group_name_H-M   'P 1'
#
loop_
_entity.id
_entity.type
_entity.pdbx_description
1 polymer ?
#
loop_
_entity_poly.entity_id
_entity_poly.type
_entity_poly.pdbx_seq_one_letter_code
_entity_poly.pdbx_strand_id
1 'polypeptide(L)'
;MRWREKRVLQSLYIDQKLSMEEIGERLGCSARTVCRWLKKHGIESRDQHQAHSIRHDAVPFRTHTTSYERWLHRYRGERESVRVHRLVAVAEYGFDQVVGKDVHHKNSIPWDNRPENLEPVSHAEHSQIHGLERAENEKRNRGESA
;
A
#
# COMPACT_ATOMS: atom_id res chain seq x y z
N MET A 1 -0.19 -14.36 35.26
CA MET A 1 -0.78 -14.40 33.90
C MET A 1 -0.52 -13.07 33.22
N ARG A 2 0.06 -13.10 32.00
CA ARG A 2 0.65 -11.93 31.32
C ARG A 2 -0.34 -10.80 31.00
N TRP A 3 -1.63 -11.11 30.80
CA TRP A 3 -2.68 -10.12 30.54
C TRP A 3 -3.05 -9.23 31.73
N ARG A 4 -2.45 -9.43 32.92
CA ARG A 4 -2.61 -8.55 34.08
C ARG A 4 -1.51 -7.50 34.18
N GLU A 5 -0.42 -7.65 33.44
CA GLU A 5 0.76 -6.83 33.57
C GLU A 5 0.62 -5.56 32.73
N LYS A 6 0.69 -4.39 33.38
CA LYS A 6 0.53 -3.09 32.70
C LYS A 6 1.52 -2.93 31.55
N ARG A 7 2.80 -3.23 31.76
CA ARG A 7 3.84 -3.12 30.74
C ARG A 7 3.57 -3.98 29.51
N VAL A 8 3.10 -5.22 29.71
CA VAL A 8 2.75 -6.13 28.60
C VAL A 8 1.59 -5.57 27.78
N LEU A 9 0.51 -5.16 28.45
CA LEU A 9 -0.63 -4.57 27.77
C LEU A 9 -0.29 -3.25 27.08
N GLN A 10 0.54 -2.42 27.71
CA GLN A 10 0.98 -1.15 27.16
C GLN A 10 1.85 -1.37 25.93
N SER A 11 2.77 -2.33 25.95
CA SER A 11 3.60 -2.62 24.76
C SER A 11 2.79 -3.22 23.62
N LEU A 12 1.87 -4.14 23.91
CA LEU A 12 1.04 -4.76 22.87
C LEU A 12 0.03 -3.78 22.28
N TYR A 13 -0.60 -2.95 23.13
CA TYR A 13 -1.64 -2.02 22.72
C TYR A 13 -1.06 -0.69 22.19
N ILE A 14 -0.09 -0.07 22.85
CA ILE A 14 0.43 1.23 22.41
C ILE A 14 1.53 1.01 21.37
N ASP A 15 2.61 0.31 21.73
CA ASP A 15 3.80 0.22 20.86
C ASP A 15 3.53 -0.63 19.61
N GLN A 16 2.93 -1.81 19.79
CA GLN A 16 2.65 -2.74 18.71
C GLN A 16 1.28 -2.51 18.05
N LYS A 17 0.49 -1.55 18.56
CA LYS A 17 -0.82 -1.14 18.00
C LYS A 17 -1.82 -2.28 17.77
N LEU A 18 -1.71 -3.39 18.49
CA LEU A 18 -2.64 -4.52 18.34
C LEU A 18 -4.04 -4.17 18.84
N SER A 19 -5.06 -4.77 18.22
CA SER A 19 -6.44 -4.74 18.71
C SER A 19 -6.60 -5.58 19.98
N MET A 20 -7.67 -5.35 20.74
CA MET A 20 -7.93 -6.14 21.96
C MET A 20 -8.20 -7.62 21.65
N GLU A 21 -8.67 -7.94 20.44
CA GLU A 21 -8.88 -9.30 19.95
C GLU A 21 -7.55 -10.01 19.69
N GLU A 22 -6.65 -9.39 18.92
CA GLU A 22 -5.29 -9.93 18.66
C GLU A 22 -4.50 -10.10 19.96
N ILE A 23 -4.62 -9.15 20.91
CA ILE A 23 -3.99 -9.27 22.22
C ILE A 23 -4.60 -10.44 23.02
N GLY A 24 -5.92 -10.62 22.92
CA GLY A 24 -6.61 -11.73 23.56
C GLY A 24 -6.13 -13.08 23.04
N GLU A 25 -6.13 -13.25 21.72
CA GLU A 25 -5.63 -14.44 21.04
C GLU A 25 -4.17 -14.73 21.44
N ARG A 26 -3.30 -13.72 21.37
CA ARG A 26 -1.87 -13.84 21.71
C ARG A 26 -1.62 -14.18 23.18
N LEU A 27 -2.49 -13.76 24.09
CA LEU A 27 -2.36 -13.99 25.53
C LEU A 27 -3.27 -15.12 26.05
N GLY A 28 -3.99 -15.81 25.16
CA GLY A 28 -4.91 -16.89 25.51
C GLY A 28 -6.09 -16.43 26.36
N CYS A 29 -6.64 -15.24 26.11
CA CYS A 29 -7.78 -14.70 26.84
C CYS A 29 -8.77 -13.95 25.92
N SER A 30 -9.95 -13.63 26.43
CA SER A 30 -10.93 -12.88 25.64
C SER A 30 -10.54 -11.40 25.48
N ALA A 31 -10.94 -10.78 24.36
CA ALA A 31 -10.81 -9.32 24.17
C ALA A 31 -11.46 -8.52 25.32
N ARG A 32 -12.55 -9.04 25.90
CA ARG A 32 -13.22 -8.44 27.07
C ARG A 32 -12.34 -8.46 28.31
N THR A 33 -11.53 -9.50 28.50
CA THR A 33 -10.51 -9.57 29.55
C THR A 33 -9.47 -8.47 29.33
N VAL A 34 -8.95 -8.33 28.10
CA VAL A 34 -7.98 -7.29 27.76
C VAL A 34 -8.54 -5.89 28.03
N CYS A 35 -9.75 -5.59 27.54
CA CYS A 35 -10.43 -4.31 27.78
C CYS A 35 -10.54 -3.96 29.27
N ARG A 36 -10.93 -4.93 30.11
CA ARG A 36 -11.04 -4.75 31.56
C ARG A 36 -9.71 -4.34 32.18
N TRP A 37 -8.62 -4.97 31.76
CA TRP A 37 -7.30 -4.69 32.33
C TRP A 37 -6.66 -3.42 31.78
N LEU A 38 -6.92 -3.05 30.52
CA LEU A 38 -6.55 -1.73 29.99
C LEU A 38 -7.19 -0.61 30.83
N LYS A 39 -8.51 -0.71 31.06
CA LYS A 39 -9.24 0.24 31.93
C LYS A 39 -8.68 0.27 33.35
N LYS A 40 -8.43 -0.91 33.95
CA LYS A 40 -7.87 -1.01 35.30
C LYS A 40 -6.49 -0.36 35.43
N HIS A 41 -5.69 -0.36 34.37
CA HIS A 41 -4.36 0.25 34.35
C HIS A 41 -4.34 1.71 33.91
N GLY A 42 -5.51 2.29 33.62
CA GLY A 42 -5.65 3.66 33.12
C GLY A 42 -5.13 3.83 31.69
N ILE A 43 -5.14 2.77 30.89
CA ILE A 43 -4.78 2.85 29.47
C ILE A 43 -6.06 3.19 28.70
N GLU A 44 -6.12 4.42 28.17
CA GLU A 44 -7.27 4.88 27.40
C GLU A 44 -7.49 4.02 26.16
N SER A 45 -8.77 3.76 25.88
CA SER A 45 -9.15 3.04 24.68
C SER A 45 -9.07 3.99 23.48
N ARG A 46 -8.56 3.48 22.36
CA ARG A 46 -8.54 4.21 21.10
C ARG A 46 -9.96 4.64 20.70
N ASP A 47 -10.06 5.85 20.16
CA ASP A 47 -11.31 6.32 19.57
C ASP A 47 -11.66 5.58 18.26
N GLN A 48 -12.84 5.84 17.71
CA GLN A 48 -13.29 5.19 16.47
C GLN A 48 -12.37 5.47 15.28
N HIS A 49 -11.82 6.68 15.17
CA HIS A 49 -10.94 7.06 14.06
C HIS A 49 -9.61 6.31 14.13
N GLN A 50 -9.02 6.27 15.32
CA GLN A 50 -7.80 5.52 15.63
C GLN A 50 -8.02 4.02 15.40
N ALA A 51 -9.14 3.46 15.85
CA ALA A 51 -9.48 2.06 15.63
C ALA A 51 -9.64 1.71 14.15
N HIS A 52 -10.34 2.57 13.37
CA HIS A 52 -10.50 2.39 11.92
C HIS A 52 -9.16 2.49 11.19
N SER A 53 -8.28 3.41 11.60
CA SER A 53 -6.96 3.57 10.97
C SER A 53 -5.98 2.41 11.16
N ILE A 54 -6.22 1.57 12.18
CA ILE A 54 -5.40 0.40 12.52
C ILE A 54 -6.00 -0.87 11.90
N ARG A 55 -7.34 -0.93 11.80
CA ARG A 55 -8.00 -2.00 11.07
C ARG A 55 -7.56 -1.94 9.61
N HIS A 56 -7.24 -3.10 9.05
CA HIS A 56 -7.05 -3.25 7.61
C HIS A 56 -8.41 -3.04 6.93
N ASP A 57 -8.84 -1.80 6.78
CA ASP A 57 -9.98 -1.51 5.91
C ASP A 57 -9.66 -2.06 4.51
N ALA A 58 -10.69 -2.62 3.87
CA ALA A 58 -10.63 -3.07 2.48
C ALA A 58 -9.87 -2.03 1.66
N VAL A 59 -8.78 -2.46 1.03
CA VAL A 59 -7.83 -1.61 0.30
C VAL A 59 -8.62 -0.85 -0.78
N PRO A 60 -8.92 0.46 -0.62
CA PRO A 60 -9.78 1.12 -1.58
C PRO A 60 -9.03 1.27 -2.90
N PHE A 61 -9.63 0.75 -3.97
CA PHE A 61 -9.25 1.07 -5.33
C PHE A 61 -9.54 2.54 -5.60
N ARG A 62 -8.55 3.31 -6.08
CA ARG A 62 -8.73 4.71 -6.49
C ARG A 62 -8.04 4.98 -7.83
N THR A 63 -8.73 5.69 -8.70
CA THR A 63 -8.14 6.34 -9.88
C THR A 63 -7.57 7.70 -9.45
N HIS A 64 -6.28 7.94 -9.72
CA HIS A 64 -5.67 9.25 -9.43
C HIS A 64 -5.96 10.25 -10.55
N THR A 65 -5.88 11.56 -10.25
CA THR A 65 -6.01 12.65 -11.24
C THR A 65 -4.92 12.62 -12.32
N THR A 66 -3.82 11.88 -12.12
CA THR A 66 -2.76 11.65 -13.10
C THR A 66 -2.88 10.29 -13.80
N SER A 67 -4.09 9.82 -14.08
CA SER A 67 -4.42 8.68 -14.96
C SER A 67 -4.08 7.26 -14.46
N TYR A 68 -3.37 7.09 -13.34
CA TYR A 68 -3.00 5.76 -12.83
C TYR A 68 -3.96 5.23 -11.75
N GLU A 69 -4.25 3.94 -11.83
CA GLU A 69 -4.95 3.17 -10.80
C GLU A 69 -4.01 2.80 -9.65
N ARG A 70 -4.48 2.94 -8.41
CA ARG A 70 -3.70 2.62 -7.21
C ARG A 70 -4.54 1.89 -6.18
N TRP A 71 -3.87 0.95 -5.51
CA TRP A 71 -4.33 0.34 -4.28
C TRP A 71 -3.77 1.14 -3.10
N LEU A 72 -4.65 1.59 -2.21
CA LEU A 72 -4.25 2.33 -1.02
C LEU A 72 -4.26 1.41 0.20
N HIS A 73 -3.11 1.17 0.81
CA HIS A 73 -3.03 0.39 2.04
C HIS A 73 -2.92 1.34 3.23
N ARG A 74 -3.80 1.15 4.22
CA ARG A 74 -3.65 1.82 5.52
C ARG A 74 -3.23 0.77 6.54
N TYR A 75 -2.10 1.00 7.19
CA TYR A 75 -1.62 0.12 8.26
C TYR A 75 -1.06 0.93 9.41
N ARG A 76 -1.54 0.67 10.63
CA ARG A 76 -1.02 1.30 11.85
C ARG A 76 -0.97 2.84 11.81
N GLY A 77 -1.87 3.47 11.06
CA GLY A 77 -1.93 4.92 10.87
C GLY A 77 -1.07 5.45 9.71
N GLU A 78 -0.20 4.63 9.14
CA GLU A 78 0.57 4.95 7.94
C GLU A 78 -0.25 4.64 6.68
N ARG A 79 -0.07 5.47 5.66
CA ARG A 79 -0.75 5.34 4.36
C ARG A 79 0.30 5.01 3.32
N GLU A 80 0.25 3.80 2.83
CA GLU A 80 1.05 3.33 1.70
C GLU A 80 0.18 3.21 0.46
N SER A 81 0.77 3.34 -0.73
CA SER A 81 0.04 3.11 -1.97
C SER A 81 0.90 2.45 -3.01
N VAL A 82 0.33 1.50 -3.75
CA VAL A 82 1.00 0.80 -4.84
C VAL A 82 0.17 0.94 -6.11
N ARG A 83 0.82 1.24 -7.23
CA ARG A 83 0.16 1.33 -8.55
C ARG A 83 -0.21 -0.06 -9.05
N VAL A 84 -1.37 -0.19 -9.68
CA VAL A 84 -1.90 -1.48 -10.17
C VAL A 84 -0.90 -2.17 -11.11
N HIS A 85 -0.37 -1.46 -12.10
CA HIS A 85 0.63 -2.00 -13.01
C HIS A 85 1.88 -2.55 -12.31
N ARG A 86 2.29 -2.01 -11.15
CA ARG A 86 3.42 -2.55 -10.39
C ARG A 86 3.08 -3.88 -9.74
N LEU A 87 1.85 -4.03 -9.23
CA LEU A 87 1.40 -5.31 -8.67
C LEU A 87 1.29 -6.38 -9.76
N VAL A 88 0.75 -6.03 -10.92
CA VAL A 88 0.71 -6.94 -12.09
C VAL A 88 2.12 -7.34 -12.50
N ALA A 89 3.04 -6.39 -12.64
CA ALA A 89 4.43 -6.70 -12.97
C ALA A 89 5.11 -7.62 -11.93
N VAL A 90 4.84 -7.44 -10.63
CA VAL A 90 5.38 -8.36 -9.59
C VAL A 90 4.78 -9.75 -9.72
N ALA A 91 3.49 -9.86 -10.03
CA ALA A 91 2.83 -11.15 -10.22
C ALA A 91 3.37 -11.92 -11.44
N GLU A 92 3.69 -11.21 -12.52
CA GLU A 92 4.18 -11.79 -13.78
C GLU A 92 5.69 -12.07 -13.79
N TYR A 93 6.50 -11.12 -13.31
CA TYR A 93 7.96 -11.17 -13.42
C TYR A 93 8.68 -11.53 -12.10
N GLY A 94 7.98 -11.49 -10.97
CA GLY A 94 8.55 -11.65 -9.63
C GLY A 94 9.15 -10.37 -9.05
N PHE A 95 9.24 -10.32 -7.71
CA PHE A 95 9.68 -9.12 -6.97
C PHE A 95 11.09 -8.67 -7.37
N ASP A 96 12.05 -9.59 -7.45
CA ASP A 96 13.46 -9.28 -7.73
C ASP A 96 13.66 -8.66 -9.12
N GLN A 97 12.78 -8.96 -10.07
CA GLN A 97 12.84 -8.38 -11.42
C GLN A 97 12.23 -6.98 -11.51
N VAL A 98 11.43 -6.57 -10.52
CA VAL A 98 10.65 -5.32 -10.52
C VAL A 98 11.16 -4.30 -9.51
N VAL A 99 11.82 -4.76 -8.44
CA VAL A 99 12.40 -3.88 -7.41
C VAL A 99 13.42 -2.93 -8.05
N GLY A 100 13.31 -1.63 -7.75
CA GLY A 100 14.17 -0.58 -8.32
C GLY A 100 13.91 -0.21 -9.78
N LYS A 101 12.99 -0.89 -10.49
CA LYS A 101 12.62 -0.58 -11.88
C LYS A 101 11.34 0.24 -11.96
N ASP A 102 11.18 0.97 -13.06
CA ASP A 102 9.90 1.54 -13.49
C ASP A 102 9.13 0.49 -14.30
N VAL A 103 7.80 0.54 -14.26
CA VAL A 103 6.96 -0.33 -15.09
C VAL A 103 6.36 0.54 -16.18
N HIS A 104 6.71 0.24 -17.41
CA HIS A 104 6.34 0.99 -18.60
C HIS A 104 5.11 0.37 -19.28
N HIS A 105 4.18 1.22 -19.73
CA HIS A 105 3.08 0.84 -20.60
C HIS A 105 3.51 1.03 -22.06
N LYS A 106 3.63 -0.07 -22.81
CA LYS A 106 4.14 -0.04 -24.20
C LYS A 106 3.29 0.81 -25.16
N ASN A 107 1.99 0.88 -24.90
CA ASN A 107 1.06 1.70 -25.68
C ASN A 107 0.84 3.11 -25.10
N SER A 108 1.57 3.47 -24.04
CA SER A 108 1.46 4.73 -23.32
C SER A 108 0.07 5.00 -22.71
N ILE A 109 -0.80 3.98 -22.59
CA ILE A 109 -2.13 4.06 -21.98
C ILE A 109 -2.04 3.66 -20.50
N PRO A 110 -2.13 4.60 -19.54
CA PRO A 110 -1.85 4.33 -18.12
C PRO A 110 -2.81 3.36 -17.41
N TRP A 111 -3.99 3.15 -17.99
CA TRP A 111 -5.03 2.26 -17.46
C TRP A 111 -5.07 0.89 -18.15
N ASP A 112 -4.25 0.65 -19.18
CA ASP A 112 -4.16 -0.67 -19.82
C ASP A 112 -3.15 -1.56 -19.09
N ASN A 113 -3.60 -2.20 -18.02
CA ASN A 113 -2.77 -3.04 -17.15
C ASN A 113 -2.67 -4.51 -17.60
N ARG A 114 -2.94 -4.82 -18.87
CA ARG A 114 -2.74 -6.18 -19.40
C ARG A 114 -1.25 -6.57 -19.32
N PRO A 115 -0.89 -7.76 -18.84
CA PRO A 115 0.50 -8.20 -18.68
C PRO A 115 1.39 -7.95 -19.91
N GLU A 116 0.88 -8.23 -21.11
CA GLU A 116 1.61 -8.06 -22.37
C GLU A 116 1.99 -6.59 -22.68
N ASN A 117 1.24 -5.64 -22.10
CA ASN A 117 1.44 -4.20 -22.26
C ASN A 117 2.40 -3.61 -21.20
N LEU A 118 2.82 -4.39 -20.20
CA LEU A 118 3.64 -3.93 -19.09
C LEU A 118 5.04 -4.51 -19.14
N GLU A 119 6.04 -3.63 -18.99
CA GLU A 119 7.46 -4.03 -19.00
C GLU A 119 8.26 -3.33 -17.89
N PRO A 120 8.94 -4.10 -17.01
CA PRO A 120 9.88 -3.52 -16.05
C PRO A 120 11.15 -3.04 -16.74
N VAL A 121 11.38 -1.72 -16.73
CA VAL A 121 12.52 -1.06 -17.36
C VAL A 121 13.32 -0.27 -16.33
N SER A 122 14.59 -0.03 -16.58
CA SER A 122 15.36 0.88 -15.72
C SER A 122 14.81 2.31 -15.80
N HIS A 123 15.05 3.10 -14.76
CA HIS A 123 14.64 4.50 -14.74
C HIS A 123 15.24 5.31 -15.91
N ALA A 124 16.48 5.00 -16.29
CA ALA A 124 17.17 5.64 -17.41
C ALA A 124 16.49 5.31 -18.75
N GLU A 125 16.18 4.03 -19.00
CA GLU A 125 15.45 3.60 -20.19
C GLU A 125 14.05 4.22 -20.25
N HIS A 126 13.33 4.22 -19.13
CA HIS A 126 12.01 4.84 -19.05
C HIS A 126 12.07 6.34 -19.40
N SER A 127 13.06 7.07 -18.89
CA SER A 127 13.23 8.49 -19.21
C SER A 127 13.58 8.72 -20.69
N GLN A 128 14.34 7.82 -21.32
CA GLN A 128 14.66 7.90 -22.75
C GLN A 128 13.42 7.64 -23.61
N ILE A 129 12.63 6.62 -23.29
CA ILE A 129 11.39 6.29 -24.01
C ILE A 129 10.44 7.48 -24.01
N HIS A 130 10.18 8.10 -22.84
CA HIS A 130 9.34 9.31 -22.76
C HIS A 130 9.92 10.50 -23.53
N GLY A 131 11.25 10.62 -23.61
CA GLY A 131 11.91 11.63 -24.43
C GLY A 131 11.65 11.44 -25.92
N LEU A 132 11.71 10.18 -26.39
CA LEU A 132 11.44 9.81 -27.78
C LEU A 132 9.96 9.99 -28.15
N GLU A 133 9.03 9.52 -27.29
CA GLU A 133 7.59 9.68 -27.50
C GLU A 133 7.18 11.16 -27.59
N ARG A 134 7.78 12.03 -26.78
CA ARG A 134 7.55 13.49 -26.85
C ARG A 134 8.02 14.06 -28.18
N ALA A 135 9.24 13.72 -28.60
CA ALA A 135 9.79 14.20 -29.87
C ALA A 135 8.98 13.71 -31.08
N GLU A 136 8.46 12.48 -31.04
CA GLU A 136 7.63 11.91 -32.10
C GLU A 136 6.23 12.54 -32.14
N ASN A 137 5.60 12.75 -30.98
CA ASN A 137 4.33 13.46 -30.88
C ASN A 137 4.46 14.92 -31.37
N GLU A 138 5.58 15.59 -31.07
CA GLU A 138 5.86 16.93 -31.60
C GLU A 138 6.00 16.94 -33.12
N LYS A 139 6.73 15.97 -33.72
CA LYS A 139 6.83 15.83 -35.18
C LYS A 139 5.48 15.56 -35.83
N ARG A 140 4.67 14.67 -35.22
CA ARG A 140 3.31 14.36 -35.70
C ARG A 140 2.40 15.59 -35.64
N ASN A 141 2.48 16.37 -34.56
CA ASN A 141 1.72 17.61 -34.41
C ASN A 141 2.18 18.72 -35.37
N ARG A 142 3.45 18.71 -35.79
CA ARG A 142 3.98 19.61 -36.82
C ARG A 142 3.68 19.16 -38.26
N GLY A 143 3.06 17.99 -38.45
CA GLY A 143 2.74 17.45 -39.79
C GLY A 143 3.97 16.94 -40.56
N GLU A 144 5.08 16.66 -39.86
CA GLU A 144 6.36 16.23 -40.45
C GLU A 144 6.52 14.70 -40.48
N SER A 145 5.44 13.95 -40.32
CA SER A 145 5.45 12.49 -40.44
C SER A 145 5.60 12.10 -41.91
N ALA A 146 6.68 11.36 -42.21
CA ALA A 146 6.97 10.80 -43.54
C ALA A 146 5.88 9.83 -44.02
#